data_AF-A0A661LMX2-F1
#
_entry.id   AF-A0A661LMX2-F1
#
_cell.length_a   1.000
_cell.length_b   1.000
_cell.length_c   1.000
_cell.angle_alpha   90.00
_cell.angle_beta   90.00
_cell.angle_gamma   90.00
#
_symmetry.space_group_name_H-M   'P 1'
#
loop_
_entity.id
_entity.type
_entity.pdbx_description
1 polymer ?
#
loop_
_entity_poly.entity_id
_entity_poly.type
_entity_poly.pdbx_seq_one_letter_code
_entity_poly.pdbx_strand_id
1 'polypeptide(L)' 'ISLNLTNGTREFLADIGFDPVYGARPLKRAIQHQIEDELALKILSGAKVDGDSVNIGVEDGKVVFK' A
#
# COMPACT_ATOMS: atom_id res chain seq x y z
N ILE A 1 9.42 9.87 -6.18
CA ILE A 1 8.89 8.48 -6.35
C ILE A 1 7.47 8.50 -6.95
N SER A 2 7.18 7.58 -7.88
CA SER A 2 5.84 7.35 -8.45
C SER A 2 5.30 5.98 -8.02
N LEU A 3 4.03 5.91 -7.61
CA LEU A 3 3.40 4.67 -7.13
C LEU A 3 2.29 4.22 -8.06
N ASN A 4 2.42 3.00 -8.59
CA ASN A 4 1.42 2.38 -9.44
C ASN A 4 0.75 1.22 -8.70
N LEU A 5 -0.48 1.43 -8.25
CA LEU A 5 -1.26 0.39 -7.58
C LEU A 5 -2.04 -0.43 -8.61
N THR A 6 -1.89 -1.76 -8.55
CA THR A 6 -2.76 -2.67 -9.30
C THR A 6 -4.20 -2.59 -8.79
N ASN A 7 -5.16 -3.03 -9.61
CA ASN A 7 -6.57 -3.09 -9.18
C ASN A 7 -6.75 -3.99 -7.94
N GLY A 8 -6.09 -5.14 -7.89
CA GLY A 8 -6.14 -6.02 -6.72
C GLY A 8 -5.64 -5.36 -5.43
N THR A 9 -4.62 -4.49 -5.52
CA THR A 9 -4.17 -3.69 -4.38
C THR A 9 -5.23 -2.70 -3.92
N ARG A 10 -5.93 -2.06 -4.85
CA ARG A 10 -7.02 -1.10 -4.53
C ARG A 10 -8.19 -1.83 -3.85
N GLU A 11 -8.58 -2.98 -4.37
CA GLU A 11 -9.63 -3.83 -3.79
C GLU A 11 -9.24 -4.30 -2.39
N PHE A 12 -8.02 -4.82 -2.23
CA PHE A 12 -7.50 -5.23 -0.92
C PHE A 12 -7.54 -4.09 0.11
N LEU A 13 -7.09 -2.89 -0.27
CA LEU A 13 -7.13 -1.72 0.61
C LEU A 13 -8.56 -1.29 0.95
N ALA A 14 -9.49 -1.41 0.00
CA ALA A 14 -10.90 -1.14 0.24
C ALA A 14 -11.49 -2.15 1.23
N ASP A 15 -11.19 -3.43 1.07
CA ASP A 15 -11.70 -4.50 1.93
C ASP A 15 -11.25 -4.34 3.39
N ILE A 16 -9.95 -4.06 3.61
CA ILE A 16 -9.42 -3.87 4.98
C ILE A 16 -9.66 -2.45 5.54
N GLY A 17 -9.90 -1.48 4.64
CA GLY A 17 -10.07 -0.07 4.96
C GLY A 17 -11.52 0.36 5.12
N PHE A 18 -12.47 -0.53 4.82
CA PHE A 18 -13.88 -0.31 4.99
C PHE A 18 -14.40 -1.04 6.24
N ASP A 19 -15.19 -0.32 7.02
CA ASP A 19 -15.95 -0.90 8.12
C ASP A 19 -17.43 -0.54 7.96
N PRO A 20 -18.39 -1.48 8.11
CA PRO A 20 -19.81 -1.21 7.93
C PRO A 20 -20.38 -0.11 8.84
N VAL A 21 -19.80 0.06 10.04
CA VAL A 21 -20.22 1.06 11.02
C VAL A 21 -19.50 2.39 10.79
N TYR A 22 -18.21 2.35 10.44
CA TYR A 22 -17.37 3.54 10.34
C TYR A 22 -17.12 4.02 8.90
N GLY A 23 -17.62 3.31 7.88
CA GLY A 23 -17.38 3.58 6.47
C GLY A 23 -15.90 3.49 6.12
N ALA A 24 -15.43 4.36 5.22
CA ALA A 24 -14.03 4.42 4.78
C ALA A 24 -13.09 5.12 5.78
N ARG A 25 -13.53 5.44 7.01
CA ARG A 25 -12.67 6.10 8.01
C ARG A 25 -11.38 5.28 8.31
N PRO A 26 -11.41 3.95 8.38
CA PRO A 26 -10.20 3.14 8.53
C PRO A 26 -9.27 3.16 7.31
N LEU A 27 -9.76 3.51 6.11
CA LEU A 27 -9.01 3.42 4.85
C LEU A 27 -7.71 4.20 4.88
N LYS A 28 -7.71 5.41 5.45
CA LYS A 28 -6.49 6.20 5.61
C LYS A 28 -5.42 5.44 6.40
N ARG A 29 -5.84 4.78 7.48
CA ARG A 29 -4.93 4.01 8.34
C ARG A 29 -4.45 2.74 7.65
N ALA A 30 -5.31 2.08 6.87
CA ALA A 30 -4.93 0.94 6.05
C ALA A 30 -3.85 1.31 5.01
N ILE A 31 -4.05 2.42 4.29
CA ILE A 31 -3.06 2.94 3.33
C ILE A 31 -1.74 3.27 4.04
N GLN A 32 -1.80 3.96 5.17
CA GLN A 32 -0.60 4.32 5.94
C GLN A 32 0.21 3.07 6.32
N HIS A 33 -0.42 2.09 6.96
CA HIS A 33 0.29 0.90 7.44
C HIS A 33 0.74 -0.04 6.31
N GLN A 34 -0.09 -0.27 5.31
CA GLN A 34 0.20 -1.25 4.27
C GLN A 34 1.08 -0.70 3.14
N ILE A 35 1.01 0.62 2.89
CA ILE A 35 1.72 1.26 1.79
C ILE A 35 2.83 2.17 2.31
N GLU A 36 2.50 3.19 3.11
CA GLU A 36 3.46 4.24 3.48
C GLU A 36 4.56 3.72 4.40
N ASP A 37 4.20 3.01 5.47
CA ASP A 37 5.15 2.47 6.46
C ASP A 37 6.11 1.45 5.80
N GLU A 38 5.58 0.51 5.01
CA GLU A 38 6.37 -0.50 4.29
C GLU A 38 7.29 0.12 3.21
N LEU A 39 6.79 1.14 2.50
CA LEU A 39 7.60 1.86 1.53
C LEU A 39 8.73 2.63 2.22
N ALA A 40 8.45 3.28 3.35
CA ALA A 40 9.45 4.00 4.12
C ALA A 40 10.59 3.06 4.57
N LEU A 41 10.25 1.86 5.06
CA LEU A 41 11.25 0.85 5.42
C LEU A 41 12.13 0.45 4.23
N LYS A 42 11.55 0.26 3.04
CA LYS A 42 12.31 -0.10 1.82
C LYS A 42 13.20 1.04 1.32
N ILE A 43 12.76 2.28 1.47
CA ILE A 43 13.59 3.46 1.16
C ILE A 43 14.76 3.53 2.13
N LEU A 44 14.50 3.37 3.44
CA LEU A 44 15.55 3.37 4.47
C LEU A 44 16.55 2.23 4.31
N SER A 45 16.12 1.07 3.82
CA SER A 45 17.01 -0.06 3.52
C SER A 45 17.81 0.12 2.22
N GLY A 46 17.60 1.21 1.48
CA GLY A 46 18.23 1.46 0.18
C GLY A 46 17.70 0.60 -0.97
N ALA A 47 16.59 -0.12 -0.78
CA ALA A 47 16.01 -1.00 -1.79
C ALA A 47 15.19 -0.25 -2.84
N LYS A 48 14.78 0.99 -2.56
CA LYS A 48 14.06 1.91 -3.47
C LYS A 48 14.62 3.32 -3.31
N VAL A 49 14.80 4.02 -4.42
CA VAL A 49 15.42 5.37 -4.44
C VAL A 49 14.53 6.39 -5.14
N ASP A 50 14.83 7.67 -4.88
CA ASP A 50 13.99 8.75 -5.39
C ASP A 50 14.07 8.84 -6.93
N GLY A 51 12.90 8.93 -7.56
CA GLY A 51 12.74 8.80 -9.02
C GLY A 51 12.23 7.43 -9.50
N ASP A 52 12.22 6.41 -8.63
CA ASP A 52 11.67 5.10 -8.99
C ASP A 52 10.15 5.15 -9.22
N SER A 53 9.71 4.34 -10.19
CA SER A 53 8.31 3.94 -10.35
C SER A 53 8.11 2.57 -9.69
N VAL A 54 7.40 2.55 -8.56
CA VAL A 54 7.16 1.33 -7.79
C VAL A 54 5.80 0.77 -8.12
N ASN A 55 5.76 -0.49 -8.54
CA ASN A 55 4.51 -1.20 -8.78
C ASN A 55 4.10 -1.93 -7.50
N ILE A 56 2.89 -1.65 -7.04
CA ILE A 56 2.37 -2.16 -5.77
C ILE A 56 1.28 -3.18 -6.09
N GLY A 57 1.54 -4.43 -5.70
CA GLY A 57 0.64 -5.57 -5.85
C GLY A 57 0.21 -6.15 -4.51
N VAL A 58 -0.60 -7.20 -4.57
CA VAL A 58 -0.93 -8.05 -3.42
C VAL A 58 -0.66 -9.49 -3.81
N GLU A 59 0.09 -10.20 -2.97
CA GLU A 59 0.38 -11.63 -3.09
C GLU A 59 0.16 -12.27 -1.72
N ASP A 60 -0.59 -13.38 -1.66
CA ASP A 60 -0.91 -14.11 -0.41
C ASP A 60 -1.46 -13.22 0.73
N GLY A 61 -2.29 -12.23 0.37
CA GLY A 61 -2.88 -11.29 1.33
C GLY A 61 -1.90 -10.27 1.91
N LYS A 62 -0.72 -10.11 1.30
CA LYS A 62 0.30 -9.12 1.70
C LYS A 62 0.61 -8.17 0.56
N VAL A 63 0.84 -6.91 0.90
CA VAL A 63 1.30 -5.92 -0.08
C VAL A 63 2.74 -6.21 -0.47
N VAL A 64 2.99 -6.23 -1.78
CA VAL A 64 4.32 -6.43 -2.36
C VAL A 64 4.70 -5.24 -3.23
N PHE A 65 5.99 -4.89 -3.18
CA PHE A 65 6.55 -3.75 -3.90
C PHE A 65 7.55 -4.28 -4.92
N LYS A 66 7.24 -4.10 -6.21
CA LYS A 66 8.06 -4.53 -7.35
C LYS A 66 8.70 -3.31 -8.00
#